data_AF-A0A1X4IDW7-F1
#
_entry.id   AF-A0A1X4IDW7-F1
#
_cell.length_a   1.000
_cell.length_b   1.000
_cell.length_c   1.000
_cell.angle_alpha   90.00
_cell.angle_beta   90.00
_cell.angle_gamma   90.00
#
_symmetry.space_group_name_H-M   'P 1'
#
loop_
_entity.id
_entity.type
_entity.pdbx_description
1 polymer ?
#
loop_
_entity_poly.entity_id
_entity_poly.type
_entity_poly.pdbx_seq_one_letter_code
_entity_poly.pdbx_strand_id
1 'polypeptide(L)'
;MLDEPEPARQDGRLLDWPSAIAADADAIAGTARRLAAGHPDLDAHLADVERRFTGRLDAHPGGRLIPTSAGVLPLADYVVTRAVELVVHTDDLNAAVPGLDIPYDRQALAVCTRLLADALAAKAPGGSTEVRIPPYAVVQCVEGPRHTRGTPPNVVETDPLTWIRLAGGRTAWQDAVAAAKVSASGERADLGPYLPLLG
;
A
#
# COMPACT_ATOMS: atom_id res chain seq x y z
N MET A 1 2.88 -5.93 21.28
CA MET A 1 3.97 -5.99 20.28
C MET A 1 5.24 -5.38 20.84
N LEU A 2 5.30 -4.07 21.14
CA LEU A 2 6.54 -3.45 21.65
C LEU A 2 6.84 -3.75 23.12
N ASP A 3 5.80 -4.06 23.91
CA ASP A 3 5.92 -4.48 25.31
C ASP A 3 6.37 -5.95 25.45
N GLU A 4 6.42 -6.70 24.34
CA GLU A 4 6.90 -8.08 24.30
C GLU A 4 8.44 -8.14 24.14
N PRO A 5 9.09 -9.26 24.50
CA PRO A 5 10.50 -9.48 24.21
C PRO A 5 10.81 -9.31 22.71
N GLU A 6 11.95 -8.68 22.41
CA GLU A 6 12.38 -8.49 21.03
C GLU A 6 12.75 -9.84 20.39
N PRO A 7 12.21 -10.16 19.20
CA PRO A 7 12.60 -11.37 18.48
C PRO A 7 14.10 -11.41 18.18
N ALA A 8 14.67 -12.62 18.18
CA ALA A 8 16.10 -12.81 17.97
C ALA A 8 16.56 -12.60 16.50
N ARG A 9 15.65 -12.74 15.53
CA ARG A 9 15.98 -12.62 14.10
C ARG A 9 14.80 -12.14 13.28
N GLN A 10 15.10 -11.42 12.21
CA GLN A 10 14.15 -11.08 11.15
C GLN A 10 13.88 -12.30 10.27
N ASP A 11 12.62 -12.53 9.92
CA ASP A 11 12.21 -13.58 8.98
C ASP A 11 11.11 -13.15 8.00
N GLY A 12 10.61 -11.91 8.08
CA GLY A 12 9.74 -11.29 7.09
C GLY A 12 10.47 -10.22 6.26
N ARG A 13 9.87 -9.83 5.13
CA ARG A 13 10.29 -8.65 4.35
C ARG A 13 9.10 -7.74 4.10
N LEU A 14 9.36 -6.44 4.05
CA LEU A 14 8.32 -5.44 3.79
C LEU A 14 7.57 -5.68 2.46
N LEU A 15 8.27 -6.11 1.41
CA LEU A 15 7.65 -6.38 0.10
C LEU A 15 6.75 -7.63 0.08
N ASP A 16 6.83 -8.49 1.10
CA ASP A 16 5.98 -9.67 1.23
C ASP A 16 4.65 -9.33 1.94
N TRP A 17 4.58 -8.18 2.62
CA TRP A 17 3.40 -7.77 3.38
C TRP A 17 2.12 -7.57 2.53
N PRO A 18 2.16 -6.91 1.35
CA PRO A 18 0.96 -6.66 0.54
C PRO A 18 0.16 -7.93 0.20
N SER A 19 0.84 -9.04 -0.10
CA SER A 19 0.19 -10.31 -0.43
C SER A 19 -0.21 -11.12 0.82
N ALA A 20 0.43 -10.89 1.96
CA ALA A 20 0.13 -11.59 3.20
C ALA A 20 -1.14 -11.08 3.90
N ILE A 21 -1.42 -9.77 3.82
CA ILE A 21 -2.46 -9.13 4.64
C ILE A 21 -3.89 -9.58 4.30
N ALA A 22 -4.11 -10.08 3.08
CA ALA A 22 -5.41 -10.56 2.61
C ALA A 22 -5.99 -11.67 3.48
N ALA A 23 -5.12 -12.57 3.97
CA ALA A 23 -5.54 -13.69 4.82
C ALA A 23 -6.12 -13.23 6.17
N ASP A 24 -5.78 -12.01 6.61
CA ASP A 24 -6.21 -11.45 7.89
C ASP A 24 -7.42 -10.53 7.77
N ALA A 25 -7.94 -10.28 6.56
CA ALA A 25 -8.94 -9.24 6.31
C ALA A 25 -10.19 -9.35 7.21
N ASP A 26 -10.73 -10.56 7.38
CA ASP A 26 -11.90 -10.80 8.24
C ASP A 26 -11.60 -10.56 9.72
N ALA A 27 -10.41 -10.94 10.19
CA ALA A 27 -9.98 -10.73 11.57
C ALA A 27 -9.77 -9.24 11.86
N ILE A 28 -9.19 -8.51 10.89
CA ILE A 28 -9.00 -7.05 10.94
C ILE A 28 -10.37 -6.37 11.00
N ALA A 29 -11.29 -6.72 10.10
CA ALA A 29 -12.65 -6.16 10.07
C ALA A 29 -13.40 -6.43 11.38
N GLY A 30 -13.28 -7.65 11.94
CA GLY A 30 -13.86 -7.99 13.24
C GLY A 30 -13.28 -7.16 14.38
N THR A 31 -11.98 -6.88 14.35
CA THR A 31 -11.31 -6.02 15.34
C THR A 31 -11.78 -4.58 15.23
N ALA A 32 -11.87 -4.02 14.02
CA ALA A 32 -12.37 -2.67 13.78
C ALA A 32 -13.79 -2.48 14.32
N ARG A 33 -14.71 -3.42 14.04
CA ARG A 33 -16.09 -3.37 14.57
C ARG A 33 -16.14 -3.43 16.09
N ARG A 34 -15.32 -4.27 16.73
CA ARG A 34 -15.24 -4.36 18.20
C ARG A 34 -14.72 -3.06 18.82
N LEU A 35 -13.69 -2.45 18.24
CA LEU A 35 -13.16 -1.17 18.70
C LEU A 35 -14.21 -0.06 18.56
N ALA A 36 -14.87 0.04 17.41
CA ALA A 36 -15.93 1.03 17.19
C ALA A 36 -17.09 0.87 18.20
N ALA A 37 -17.50 -0.36 18.50
CA ALA A 37 -18.56 -0.61 19.49
C ALA A 37 -18.13 -0.28 20.93
N GLY A 38 -16.84 -0.47 21.27
CA GLY A 38 -16.29 -0.20 22.60
C GLY A 38 -15.91 1.26 22.85
N HIS A 39 -15.86 2.09 21.80
CA HIS A 39 -15.40 3.48 21.85
C HIS A 39 -16.41 4.41 21.16
N PRO A 40 -17.49 4.83 21.86
CA PRO A 40 -18.52 5.69 21.27
C PRO A 40 -18.03 7.10 20.94
N ASP A 41 -16.98 7.57 21.63
CA ASP A 41 -16.26 8.81 21.29
C ASP A 41 -15.01 8.44 20.47
N LEU A 42 -15.17 8.45 19.15
CA LEU A 42 -14.12 8.07 18.21
C LEU A 42 -13.00 9.11 18.15
N ASP A 43 -13.30 10.39 18.32
CA ASP A 43 -12.30 11.46 18.28
C ASP A 43 -11.35 11.34 19.47
N ALA A 44 -11.90 11.16 20.68
CA ALA A 44 -11.08 10.93 21.87
C ALA A 44 -10.27 9.63 21.76
N HIS A 45 -10.84 8.58 21.17
CA HIS A 45 -10.15 7.32 20.95
C HIS A 45 -8.98 7.47 19.97
N LEU A 46 -9.19 8.11 18.83
CA LEU A 46 -8.15 8.33 17.82
C LEU A 46 -7.03 9.24 18.35
N ALA A 47 -7.37 10.30 19.09
CA ALA A 47 -6.38 11.16 19.73
C ALA A 47 -5.53 10.39 20.76
N ASP A 48 -6.12 9.42 21.48
CA ASP A 48 -5.37 8.55 22.38
C ASP A 48 -4.48 7.55 21.65
N VAL A 49 -4.97 6.95 20.55
CA VAL A 49 -4.18 6.09 19.69
C VAL A 49 -2.97 6.84 19.14
N GLU A 50 -3.16 8.08 18.65
CA GLU A 50 -2.08 8.92 18.15
C GLU A 50 -1.01 9.15 19.22
N ARG A 51 -1.39 9.63 20.41
CA ARG A 51 -0.44 9.87 21.51
C ARG A 51 0.34 8.62 21.90
N ARG A 52 -0.33 7.47 21.99
CA ARG A 52 0.33 6.19 22.33
C ARG A 52 1.23 5.71 21.20
N PHE A 53 0.83 5.89 19.95
CA PHE A 53 1.60 5.49 18.79
C PHE A 53 2.89 6.31 18.68
N THR A 54 2.80 7.63 18.72
CA THR A 54 3.96 8.53 18.64
C THR A 54 4.91 8.35 19.83
N GLY A 55 4.37 8.29 21.06
CA GLY A 55 5.20 8.04 22.24
C GLY A 55 5.95 6.70 22.20
N ARG A 56 5.38 5.67 21.57
CA ARG A 56 6.07 4.39 21.34
C ARG A 56 7.14 4.48 20.26
N LEU A 57 6.92 5.26 19.20
CA LEU A 57 7.94 5.47 18.18
C LEU A 57 9.15 6.23 18.74
N ASP A 58 8.92 7.23 19.62
CA ASP A 58 10.00 7.97 20.25
C ASP A 58 10.81 7.12 21.24
N ALA A 59 10.16 6.14 21.88
CA ALA A 59 10.79 5.28 22.88
C ALA A 59 11.60 4.10 22.30
N HIS A 60 11.44 3.78 21.01
CA HIS A 60 12.03 2.59 20.40
C HIS A 60 12.76 2.89 19.08
N PRO A 61 13.97 2.34 18.86
CA PRO A 61 14.69 2.56 17.63
C PRO A 61 14.00 1.86 16.45
N GLY A 62 14.06 2.47 15.26
CA GLY A 62 13.44 1.90 14.04
C GLY A 62 13.95 0.51 13.65
N GLY A 63 15.15 0.13 14.07
CA GLY A 63 15.71 -1.21 13.86
C GLY A 63 15.15 -2.30 14.78
N ARG A 64 14.40 -1.94 15.83
CA ARG A 64 13.82 -2.90 16.78
C ARG A 64 12.91 -3.87 16.04
N LEU A 65 13.09 -5.16 16.26
CA LEU A 65 12.26 -6.18 15.61
C LEU A 65 10.90 -6.32 16.30
N ILE A 66 9.85 -6.48 15.49
CA ILE A 66 8.49 -6.73 15.96
C ILE A 66 7.82 -7.88 15.20
N PRO A 67 7.09 -8.78 15.89
CA PRO A 67 6.37 -9.87 15.23
C PRO A 67 5.10 -9.34 14.57
N THR A 68 4.94 -9.54 13.26
CA THR A 68 3.76 -9.11 12.48
C THR A 68 3.13 -10.32 11.79
N SER A 69 1.96 -10.15 11.15
CA SER A 69 1.37 -11.24 10.36
C SER A 69 2.14 -11.56 9.07
N ALA A 70 3.00 -10.65 8.60
CA ALA A 70 3.92 -10.89 7.49
C ALA A 70 5.33 -11.35 7.94
N GLY A 71 5.43 -11.88 9.17
CA GLY A 71 6.71 -12.26 9.80
C GLY A 71 7.29 -11.16 10.67
N VAL A 72 8.49 -11.39 11.19
CA VAL A 72 9.22 -10.42 12.02
C VAL A 72 9.83 -9.34 11.13
N LEU A 73 9.52 -8.07 11.41
CA LEU A 73 10.00 -6.90 10.66
C LEU A 73 10.67 -5.88 11.61
N PRO A 74 11.62 -5.07 11.11
CA PRO A 74 12.03 -3.84 11.80
C PRO A 74 10.83 -2.92 12.03
N LEU A 75 10.82 -2.20 13.16
CA LEU A 75 9.77 -1.24 13.51
C LEU A 75 9.57 -0.19 12.40
N ALA A 76 10.66 0.29 11.79
CA ALA A 76 10.60 1.23 10.68
C ALA A 76 9.84 0.66 9.46
N ASP A 77 10.09 -0.61 9.11
CA ASP A 77 9.37 -1.28 8.02
C ASP A 77 7.90 -1.49 8.37
N TYR A 78 7.61 -1.84 9.63
CA TYR A 78 6.22 -1.96 10.07
C TYR A 78 5.46 -0.62 9.96
N VAL A 79 6.08 0.50 10.31
CA VAL A 79 5.47 1.84 10.17
C VAL A 79 5.14 2.15 8.71
N VAL A 80 5.95 1.67 7.75
CA VAL A 80 5.61 1.78 6.32
C VAL A 80 4.31 1.06 5.99
N THR A 81 4.05 -0.13 6.55
CA THR A 81 2.76 -0.81 6.37
C THR A 81 1.59 0.01 6.94
N ARG A 82 1.81 0.71 8.07
CA ARG A 82 0.77 1.57 8.67
C ARG A 82 0.49 2.80 7.80
N ALA A 83 1.50 3.32 7.08
CA ALA A 83 1.29 4.41 6.12
C ALA A 83 0.44 3.97 4.92
N VAL A 84 0.60 2.74 4.43
CA VAL A 84 -0.29 2.17 3.40
C VAL A 84 -1.73 2.11 3.92
N GLU A 85 -1.93 1.49 5.07
CA GLU A 85 -3.25 1.33 5.69
C GLU A 85 -3.93 2.68 5.94
N LEU A 86 -3.18 3.67 6.45
CA LEU A 86 -3.70 5.02 6.67
C LEU A 86 -4.23 5.64 5.37
N VAL A 87 -3.46 5.59 4.28
CA VAL A 87 -3.84 6.18 2.99
C VAL A 87 -5.03 5.44 2.39
N VAL A 88 -4.98 4.11 2.39
CA VAL A 88 -6.02 3.24 1.86
C VAL A 88 -7.34 3.43 2.60
N HIS A 89 -7.32 3.45 3.93
CA HIS A 89 -8.54 3.63 4.73
C HIS A 89 -9.04 5.07 4.75
N THR A 90 -8.15 6.06 4.55
CA THR A 90 -8.58 7.44 4.30
C THR A 90 -9.36 7.53 2.99
N ASP A 91 -8.91 6.85 1.94
CA ASP A 91 -9.64 6.78 0.66
C ASP A 91 -11.00 6.09 0.82
N ASP A 92 -11.04 4.95 1.52
CA ASP A 92 -12.29 4.23 1.81
C ASP A 92 -13.28 5.10 2.59
N LEU A 93 -12.79 5.79 3.62
CA LEU A 93 -13.63 6.60 4.49
C LEU A 93 -14.20 7.81 3.74
N ASN A 94 -13.37 8.49 2.94
CA ASN A 94 -13.83 9.59 2.07
C ASN A 94 -14.86 9.11 1.03
N ALA A 95 -14.70 7.90 0.50
CA ALA A 95 -15.68 7.31 -0.43
C ALA A 95 -16.99 6.91 0.27
N ALA A 96 -16.92 6.38 1.50
CA ALA A 96 -18.07 5.92 2.25
C ALA A 96 -18.88 7.06 2.90
N VAL A 97 -18.24 8.18 3.23
CA VAL A 97 -18.86 9.31 3.93
C VAL A 97 -18.68 10.60 3.13
N PRO A 98 -19.65 10.93 2.25
CA PRO A 98 -19.59 12.14 1.43
C PRO A 98 -19.45 13.41 2.27
N GLY A 99 -18.52 14.30 1.89
CA GLY A 99 -18.30 15.60 2.53
C GLY A 99 -17.34 15.58 3.73
N LEU A 100 -16.72 14.44 4.04
CA LEU A 100 -15.69 14.36 5.07
C LEU A 100 -14.34 14.93 4.59
N ASP A 101 -14.01 14.73 3.30
CA ASP A 101 -12.87 15.30 2.59
C ASP A 101 -11.56 15.31 3.39
N ILE A 102 -11.24 14.19 4.05
CA ILE A 102 -10.02 14.04 4.84
C ILE A 102 -8.81 14.18 3.91
N PRO A 103 -7.87 15.11 4.20
CA PRO A 103 -6.69 15.29 3.38
C PRO A 103 -5.72 14.12 3.54
N TYR A 104 -5.04 13.76 2.46
CA TYR A 104 -3.95 12.80 2.50
C TYR A 104 -2.66 13.48 2.94
N ASP A 105 -1.95 12.89 3.90
CA ASP A 105 -0.58 13.29 4.17
C ASP A 105 0.32 12.98 2.97
N ARG A 106 1.13 13.97 2.56
CA ARG A 106 1.96 13.89 1.35
C ARG A 106 3.03 12.80 1.47
N GLN A 107 3.62 12.62 2.64
CA GLN A 107 4.69 11.64 2.84
C GLN A 107 4.10 10.23 2.91
N ALA A 108 2.97 10.06 3.60
CA ALA A 108 2.24 8.79 3.63
C ALA A 108 1.81 8.38 2.21
N LEU A 109 1.27 9.31 1.42
CA LEU A 109 0.90 9.05 0.02
C LEU A 109 2.11 8.62 -0.83
N ALA A 110 3.24 9.30 -0.67
CA ALA A 110 4.48 8.95 -1.36
C ALA A 110 5.00 7.55 -0.99
N VAL A 111 5.00 7.23 0.31
CA VAL A 111 5.42 5.93 0.85
C VAL A 111 4.51 4.82 0.34
N CYS A 112 3.19 5.01 0.43
CA CYS A 112 2.20 4.06 -0.06
C CYS A 112 2.36 3.80 -1.56
N THR A 113 2.50 4.86 -2.36
CA THR A 113 2.69 4.76 -3.81
C THR A 113 3.92 3.95 -4.18
N ARG A 114 5.07 4.27 -3.55
CA ARG A 114 6.35 3.59 -3.83
C ARG A 114 6.30 2.12 -3.42
N LEU A 115 5.83 1.82 -2.21
CA LEU A 115 5.75 0.45 -1.74
C LEU A 115 4.88 -0.42 -2.66
N LEU A 116 3.71 0.09 -3.07
CA LEU A 116 2.83 -0.67 -3.97
C LEU A 116 3.44 -0.81 -5.36
N ALA A 117 4.15 0.20 -5.88
CA ALA A 117 4.87 0.08 -7.15
C ALA A 117 6.00 -0.96 -7.08
N ASP A 118 6.78 -0.96 -6.01
CA ASP A 118 7.83 -1.96 -5.78
C ASP A 118 7.24 -3.36 -5.60
N ALA A 119 6.08 -3.48 -4.95
CA ALA A 119 5.36 -4.75 -4.82
C ALA A 119 4.88 -5.29 -6.18
N LEU A 120 4.43 -4.44 -7.11
CA LEU A 120 4.15 -4.85 -8.49
C LEU A 120 5.42 -5.39 -9.16
N ALA A 121 6.54 -4.68 -9.06
CA ALA A 121 7.81 -5.09 -9.66
C ALA A 121 8.33 -6.41 -9.06
N ALA A 122 8.09 -6.65 -7.77
CA ALA A 122 8.41 -7.92 -7.12
C ALA A 122 7.49 -9.06 -7.55
N LYS A 123 6.18 -8.80 -7.69
CA LYS A 123 5.16 -9.78 -8.13
C LYS A 123 5.32 -10.17 -9.61
N ALA A 124 5.72 -9.21 -10.45
CA ALA A 124 5.90 -9.38 -11.89
C ALA A 124 7.29 -8.86 -12.31
N PRO A 125 8.38 -9.57 -11.96
CA PRO A 125 9.73 -9.11 -12.26
C PRO A 125 9.94 -8.99 -13.78
N GLY A 126 10.70 -7.97 -14.19
CA GLY A 126 11.01 -7.78 -15.60
C GLY A 126 11.35 -6.34 -15.96
N GLY A 127 11.51 -6.10 -17.26
CA GLY A 127 11.92 -4.81 -17.80
C GLY A 127 11.12 -4.38 -19.03
N SER A 128 10.04 -5.09 -19.34
CA SER A 128 9.31 -4.89 -20.60
C SER A 128 8.30 -3.76 -20.51
N THR A 129 7.79 -3.47 -19.31
CA THR A 129 6.80 -2.42 -19.04
C THR A 129 7.30 -1.46 -17.98
N GLU A 130 7.21 -0.16 -18.26
CA GLU A 130 7.51 0.92 -17.32
C GLU A 130 6.21 1.49 -16.75
N VAL A 131 6.11 1.54 -15.42
CA VAL A 131 4.96 2.09 -14.71
C VAL A 131 5.38 3.38 -14.02
N ARG A 132 4.70 4.48 -14.35
CA ARG A 132 4.96 5.83 -13.86
C ARG A 132 3.81 6.30 -13.00
N ILE A 133 4.13 6.67 -11.76
CA ILE A 133 3.16 7.22 -10.82
C ILE A 133 3.70 8.56 -10.29
N PRO A 134 3.66 9.63 -11.10
CA PRO A 134 4.22 10.91 -10.71
C PRO A 134 3.48 11.52 -9.51
N PRO A 135 4.20 12.22 -8.60
CA PRO A 135 5.64 12.48 -8.63
C PRO A 135 6.48 11.43 -7.88
N TYR A 136 5.92 10.28 -7.50
CA TYR A 136 6.47 9.46 -6.42
C TYR A 136 7.28 8.25 -6.87
N ALA A 137 6.88 7.58 -7.95
CA ALA A 137 7.46 6.30 -8.32
C ALA A 137 7.57 6.10 -9.83
N VAL A 138 8.62 5.40 -10.24
CA VAL A 138 8.76 4.78 -11.56
C VAL A 138 9.37 3.40 -11.33
N VAL A 139 8.73 2.35 -11.83
CA VAL A 139 9.21 0.96 -11.72
C VAL A 139 9.18 0.27 -13.08
N GLN A 140 10.03 -0.75 -13.24
CA GLN A 140 9.94 -1.66 -14.38
C GLN A 140 9.44 -3.02 -13.90
N CYS A 141 8.54 -3.62 -14.68
CA CYS A 141 7.95 -4.91 -14.39
C CYS A 141 7.62 -5.64 -15.69
N VAL A 142 7.02 -6.82 -15.55
CA VAL A 142 6.59 -7.73 -16.62
C VAL A 142 7.78 -8.29 -17.41
N GLU A 143 7.88 -9.61 -17.44
CA GLU A 143 8.87 -10.31 -18.24
C GLU A 143 8.70 -10.04 -19.74
N GLY A 144 9.81 -9.98 -20.46
CA GLY A 144 9.80 -9.82 -21.90
C GLY A 144 10.99 -9.03 -22.43
N PRO A 145 11.17 -9.00 -23.77
CA PRO A 145 12.20 -8.19 -24.38
C PRO A 145 11.97 -6.71 -24.06
N ARG A 146 13.06 -6.03 -23.68
CA ARG A 146 13.07 -4.57 -23.61
C ARG A 146 12.82 -4.02 -25.00
N HIS A 147 12.22 -2.84 -25.05
CA HIS A 147 12.04 -2.12 -26.31
C HIS A 147 13.37 -1.93 -27.01
N THR A 148 13.38 -2.32 -28.28
CA THR A 148 14.47 -2.03 -29.20
C THR A 148 14.09 -0.82 -30.04
N ARG A 149 15.11 -0.16 -30.62
CA ARG A 149 14.93 1.02 -31.48
C ARG A 149 13.88 0.72 -32.56
N GLY A 150 12.76 1.46 -32.53
CA GLY A 150 11.66 1.35 -33.51
C GLY A 150 10.36 0.75 -32.98
N THR A 151 10.34 0.15 -31.79
CA THR A 151 9.09 -0.28 -31.12
C THR A 151 8.70 0.72 -30.02
N PRO A 152 7.44 1.18 -29.97
CA PRO A 152 6.99 2.13 -28.95
C PRO A 152 7.04 1.47 -27.57
N PRO A 153 7.52 2.17 -26.51
CA PRO A 153 7.68 1.57 -25.19
C PRO A 153 6.35 1.16 -24.56
N ASN A 154 6.31 0.03 -23.84
CA ASN A 154 5.20 -0.34 -22.98
C ASN A 154 5.26 0.57 -21.75
N VAL A 155 4.35 1.54 -21.70
CA VAL A 155 4.29 2.53 -20.64
C VAL A 155 2.88 2.55 -20.06
N VAL A 156 2.82 2.48 -18.74
CA VAL A 156 1.63 2.75 -17.97
C VAL A 156 1.87 4.00 -17.14
N GLU A 157 0.96 4.96 -17.21
CA GLU A 157 1.02 6.19 -16.41
C GLU A 157 -0.33 6.47 -15.75
N THR A 158 -0.30 6.82 -14.47
CA THR A 158 -1.48 7.11 -13.66
C THR A 158 -1.13 8.01 -12.47
N ASP A 159 -2.11 8.70 -11.89
CA ASP A 159 -1.92 9.42 -10.64
C ASP A 159 -1.84 8.48 -9.41
N PRO A 160 -1.29 8.95 -8.27
CA PRO A 160 -1.11 8.16 -7.06
C PRO A 160 -2.39 7.54 -6.50
N LEU A 161 -3.51 8.27 -6.48
CA LEU A 161 -4.75 7.75 -5.88
C LEU A 161 -5.38 6.68 -6.78
N THR A 162 -5.38 6.89 -8.10
CA THR A 162 -5.80 5.85 -9.05
C THR A 162 -4.92 4.60 -8.91
N TRP A 163 -3.60 4.75 -8.78
CA TRP A 163 -2.68 3.64 -8.54
C TRP A 163 -3.02 2.86 -7.27
N ILE A 164 -3.24 3.56 -6.15
CA ILE A 164 -3.57 2.94 -4.86
C ILE A 164 -4.91 2.19 -4.94
N ARG A 165 -5.91 2.75 -5.63
CA ARG A 165 -7.20 2.07 -5.84
C ARG A 165 -7.06 0.81 -6.68
N LEU A 166 -6.23 0.83 -7.71
CA LEU A 166 -5.93 -0.36 -8.52
C LEU A 166 -5.20 -1.42 -7.70
N ALA A 167 -4.13 -1.03 -7.02
CA ALA A 167 -3.34 -1.91 -6.19
C ALA A 167 -4.14 -2.47 -5.00
N GLY A 168 -5.09 -1.71 -4.47
CA GLY A 168 -6.00 -2.13 -3.40
C GLY A 168 -7.32 -2.74 -3.86
N GLY A 169 -7.54 -2.97 -5.16
CA GLY A 169 -8.77 -3.62 -5.65
C GLY A 169 -10.05 -2.78 -5.54
N ARG A 170 -9.94 -1.47 -5.31
CA ARG A 170 -11.08 -0.52 -5.23
C ARG A 170 -11.59 -0.04 -6.59
N THR A 171 -10.78 -0.21 -7.63
CA THR A 171 -11.20 -0.01 -9.02
C THR A 171 -10.59 -1.12 -9.88
N ALA A 172 -11.36 -1.63 -10.84
CA ALA A 172 -10.82 -2.57 -11.81
C ALA A 172 -9.92 -1.84 -12.81
N TRP A 173 -8.93 -2.56 -13.32
CA TRP A 173 -8.01 -2.06 -14.34
C TRP A 173 -8.74 -1.54 -15.60
N GLN A 174 -9.67 -2.35 -16.11
CA GLN A 174 -10.42 -2.02 -17.33
C GLN A 174 -11.26 -0.75 -17.14
N ASP A 175 -11.86 -0.56 -15.97
CA ASP A 175 -12.66 0.63 -15.65
C ASP A 175 -11.78 1.89 -15.61
N ALA A 176 -10.60 1.79 -15.01
CA ALA A 176 -9.66 2.91 -14.91
C ALA A 176 -9.11 3.33 -16.29
N VAL A 177 -8.84 2.37 -17.18
CA VAL A 177 -8.46 2.63 -18.58
C VAL A 177 -9.62 3.24 -19.36
N ALA A 178 -10.83 2.66 -19.27
CA ALA A 178 -12.01 3.17 -19.96
C ALA A 178 -12.39 4.60 -19.52
N ALA A 179 -12.17 4.92 -18.25
CA ALA A 179 -12.37 6.26 -17.69
C ALA A 179 -11.21 7.24 -17.95
N ALA A 180 -10.20 6.84 -18.73
CA ALA A 180 -8.98 7.62 -19.01
C ALA A 180 -8.23 8.08 -17.74
N LYS A 181 -8.35 7.33 -16.65
CA LYS A 181 -7.56 7.52 -15.41
C LYS A 181 -6.19 6.87 -15.49
N VAL A 182 -6.05 5.88 -16.37
CA VAL A 182 -4.79 5.22 -16.70
C VAL A 182 -4.51 5.40 -18.18
N SER A 183 -3.30 5.85 -18.51
CA SER A 183 -2.76 5.78 -19.87
C SER A 183 -1.92 4.51 -20.00
N ALA A 184 -2.31 3.60 -20.88
CA ALA A 184 -1.58 2.37 -21.18
C ALA A 184 -1.25 2.31 -22.67
N SER A 185 0.04 2.24 -23.01
CA SER A 185 0.53 2.20 -24.38
C SER A 185 1.47 1.02 -24.55
N GLY A 186 1.28 0.20 -25.59
CA GLY A 186 2.12 -0.96 -25.91
C GLY A 186 1.46 -2.30 -25.58
N GLU A 187 1.87 -3.36 -26.27
CA GLU A 187 1.25 -4.69 -26.19
C GLU A 187 1.33 -5.35 -24.81
N ARG A 188 2.29 -4.95 -23.96
CA ARG A 188 2.45 -5.46 -22.58
C ARG A 188 2.09 -4.44 -21.50
N ALA A 189 1.38 -3.38 -21.86
CA ALA A 189 0.93 -2.37 -20.91
C ALA A 189 -0.34 -2.75 -20.15
N ASP A 190 -0.89 -3.97 -20.35
CA ASP A 190 -2.00 -4.49 -19.54
C ASP A 190 -1.49 -5.02 -18.20
N LEU A 191 -1.76 -4.28 -17.12
CA LEU A 191 -1.42 -4.70 -15.75
C LEU A 191 -2.55 -5.45 -15.05
N GLY A 192 -3.72 -5.62 -15.69
CA GLY A 192 -4.87 -6.29 -15.10
C GLY A 192 -4.56 -7.66 -14.47
N PRO A 193 -3.79 -8.55 -15.13
CA PRO A 193 -3.41 -9.86 -14.57
C PRO A 193 -2.56 -9.81 -13.28
N TYR A 194 -1.94 -8.68 -12.98
CA TYR A 194 -1.04 -8.52 -11.83
C TYR A 194 -1.70 -7.78 -10.66
N LEU A 195 -2.89 -7.20 -10.87
CA LEU A 195 -3.66 -6.43 -9.89
C LEU A 195 -4.89 -7.23 -9.40
N PRO A 196 -5.35 -7.03 -8.15
CA PRO A 196 -4.77 -6.16 -7.13
C PRO A 196 -3.49 -6.74 -6.50
N LEU A 197 -2.81 -5.92 -5.69
CA LEU A 197 -1.62 -6.27 -4.91
C LEU A 197 -1.95 -6.56 -3.45
N LEU A 198 -2.95 -5.86 -2.92
CA LEU A 198 -3.58 -6.13 -1.63
C LEU A 198 -4.79 -7.02 -1.90
N GLY A 199 -4.67 -8.32 -1.60
CA GLY A 199 -5.78 -9.29 -1.51
C GLY A 199 -6.89 -9.22 -2.55
#